data_AF-A0A5B0BQN1-F1
#
_entry.id   AF-A0A5B0BQN1-F1
#
_cell.length_a   1.000
_cell.length_b   1.000
_cell.length_c   1.000
_cell.angle_alpha   90.00
_cell.angle_beta   90.00
_cell.angle_gamma   90.00
#
_symmetry.space_group_name_H-M   'P 1'
#
loop_
_entity.id
_entity.type
_entity.pdbx_description
1 polymer ?
#
loop_
_entity_poly.entity_id
_entity_poly.type
_entity_poly.pdbx_seq_one_letter_code
_entity_poly.pdbx_strand_id
1 'polypeptide(L)'
;MRNSYLAIVAIFILLLSACSESASDVPDEPVLDVEQFSLVNQTFVKEKLGEPNSIDTWSHQTPSTGANNALTTLDYDWDGYYSEFHFDDKDRLIRINIYSSDNENSEFKKTTFENLLKQLHITTGKNLTKVADTGVAWRYERVSEKVDEVWAIGNTNNDGFDVIKVSFDVRPFK
;
A
#
# COMPACT_ATOMS: atom_id res chain seq x y z
N MET A 1 19.76 55.38 31.85
CA MET A 1 18.55 54.61 31.46
C MET A 1 18.46 54.60 29.95
N ARG A 2 18.07 53.44 29.38
CA ARG A 2 17.45 53.29 28.04
C ARG A 2 18.33 53.70 26.85
N ASN A 3 18.93 52.81 26.05
CA ASN A 3 18.25 51.87 25.15
C ASN A 3 19.29 51.02 24.38
N SER A 4 19.98 50.06 25.01
CA SER A 4 20.93 49.18 24.27
C SER A 4 20.54 47.70 24.30
N TYR A 5 19.49 47.33 25.03
CA TYR A 5 19.02 45.94 25.13
C TYR A 5 17.96 45.57 24.08
N LEU A 6 17.35 46.53 23.38
CA LEU A 6 16.33 46.24 22.37
C LEU A 6 16.89 45.66 21.06
N ALA A 7 18.15 45.92 20.74
CA ALA A 7 18.75 45.45 19.48
C ALA A 7 19.16 43.96 19.52
N ILE A 8 19.48 43.41 20.70
CA ILE A 8 19.98 42.03 20.84
C ILE A 8 18.82 41.02 20.94
N VAL A 9 17.65 41.44 21.46
CA VAL A 9 16.46 40.57 21.55
C VAL A 9 15.79 40.36 20.18
N ALA A 10 15.93 41.30 19.25
CA ALA A 10 15.31 41.20 17.91
C ALA A 10 16.01 40.16 17.00
N ILE A 11 17.27 39.82 17.25
CA ILE A 11 18.03 38.86 16.42
C ILE A 11 17.75 37.39 16.85
N PHE A 12 17.35 37.15 18.09
CA PHE A 12 17.02 35.80 18.57
C PHE A 12 15.62 35.30 18.16
N ILE A 13 14.73 36.19 17.74
CA ILE A 13 13.36 35.83 17.31
C ILE A 13 13.31 35.38 15.84
N LEU A 14 14.36 35.65 15.04
CA LEU A 14 14.43 35.25 13.63
C LEU A 14 14.97 33.83 13.39
N LEU A 15 15.41 33.12 14.43
CA LEU A 15 15.95 31.75 14.31
C LEU A 15 14.92 30.65 14.61
N LEU A 16 13.65 30.99 14.88
CA LEU A 16 12.62 30.01 15.27
C LEU A 16 11.57 29.70 14.19
N SER A 17 11.71 30.24 12.97
CA SER A 17 10.64 30.16 11.94
C SER A 17 11.02 29.38 10.69
N ALA A 18 11.98 28.47 10.76
CA ALA A 18 12.38 27.68 9.59
C ALA A 18 12.55 26.18 9.90
N CYS A 19 11.64 25.62 10.69
CA CYS A 19 11.18 24.25 10.44
C CYS A 19 9.95 24.38 9.54
N SER A 20 10.18 24.61 8.26
CA SER A 20 9.19 24.25 7.24
C SER A 20 9.08 22.74 7.29
N GLU A 21 8.14 22.23 8.09
CA GLU A 21 7.60 20.89 7.87
C GLU A 21 7.06 20.91 6.44
N SER A 22 7.80 20.31 5.51
CA SER A 22 7.30 20.04 4.17
C SER A 22 6.03 19.23 4.34
N ALA A 23 4.89 19.83 4.04
CA ALA A 23 3.61 19.13 3.97
C ALA A 23 3.85 17.90 3.10
N SER A 24 3.69 16.71 3.68
CA SER A 24 3.82 15.48 2.92
C SER A 24 2.73 15.49 1.86
N ASP A 25 3.11 15.38 0.58
CA ASP A 25 2.21 15.19 -0.58
C ASP A 25 1.47 13.84 -0.50
N VAL A 26 0.82 13.55 0.62
CA VAL A 26 -0.10 12.43 0.75
C VAL A 26 -1.43 12.90 0.18
N PRO A 27 -1.99 12.22 -0.83
CA PRO A 27 -3.32 12.53 -1.35
C PRO A 27 -4.35 12.61 -0.24
N ASP A 28 -5.28 13.58 -0.32
CA ASP A 28 -6.37 13.73 0.66
C ASP A 28 -7.33 12.53 0.66
N GLU A 29 -7.41 11.79 -0.46
CA GLU A 29 -8.20 10.57 -0.60
C GLU A 29 -7.30 9.34 -0.84
N PRO A 30 -7.53 8.21 -0.16
CA PRO A 30 -6.75 6.99 -0.38
C PRO A 30 -7.01 6.43 -1.78
N VAL A 31 -5.98 5.88 -2.41
CA VAL A 31 -6.07 5.17 -3.70
C VAL A 31 -7.06 4.00 -3.59
N LEU A 32 -6.98 3.28 -2.48
CA LEU A 32 -7.91 2.22 -2.12
C LEU A 32 -7.91 2.06 -0.61
N ASP A 33 -9.09 1.98 0.00
CA ASP A 33 -9.18 1.47 1.37
C ASP A 33 -9.06 -0.06 1.35
N VAL A 34 -7.83 -0.56 1.47
CA VAL A 34 -7.55 -1.99 1.32
C VAL A 34 -7.99 -2.80 2.54
N GLU A 35 -8.07 -2.18 3.72
CA GLU A 35 -8.43 -2.88 4.95
C GLU A 35 -9.88 -3.36 4.95
N GLN A 36 -10.77 -2.69 4.21
CA GLN A 36 -12.16 -3.16 4.06
C GLN A 36 -12.26 -4.51 3.32
N PHE A 37 -11.21 -4.88 2.58
CA PHE A 37 -11.16 -6.09 1.76
C PHE A 37 -10.50 -7.28 2.47
N SER A 38 -10.07 -7.13 3.72
CA SER A 38 -9.40 -8.20 4.46
C SER A 38 -10.26 -9.47 4.56
N LEU A 39 -9.82 -10.54 3.87
CA LEU A 39 -10.43 -11.88 3.89
C LEU A 39 -11.92 -11.93 3.49
N VAL A 40 -12.40 -10.94 2.74
CA VAL A 40 -13.77 -10.91 2.21
C VAL A 40 -13.92 -11.87 1.03
N ASN A 41 -15.16 -12.11 0.59
CA ASN A 41 -15.44 -13.02 -0.53
C ASN A 41 -15.66 -12.29 -1.86
N GLN A 42 -15.73 -13.04 -2.97
CA GLN A 42 -15.93 -12.46 -4.30
C GLN A 42 -17.21 -11.63 -4.41
N THR A 43 -18.30 -12.07 -3.77
CA THR A 43 -19.58 -11.33 -3.75
C THR A 43 -19.40 -9.93 -3.17
N PHE A 44 -18.72 -9.80 -2.04
CA PHE A 44 -18.47 -8.50 -1.41
C PHE A 44 -17.62 -7.59 -2.30
N VAL A 45 -16.59 -8.12 -2.96
CA VAL A 45 -15.76 -7.34 -3.88
C VAL A 45 -16.59 -6.82 -5.05
N LYS A 46 -17.45 -7.66 -5.64
CA LYS A 46 -18.33 -7.28 -6.74
C LYS A 46 -19.40 -6.27 -6.34
N GLU A 47 -19.95 -6.38 -5.13
CA GLU A 47 -20.88 -5.37 -4.61
C GLU A 47 -20.22 -4.01 -4.42
N LYS A 48 -18.92 -3.99 -4.08
CA LYS A 48 -18.14 -2.76 -3.87
C LYS A 48 -17.64 -2.12 -5.16
N LEU A 49 -17.15 -2.94 -6.09
CA LEU A 49 -16.40 -2.47 -7.27
C LEU A 49 -17.15 -2.69 -8.59
N GLY A 50 -18.27 -3.41 -8.57
CA GLY A 50 -18.96 -3.88 -9.77
C GLY A 50 -18.38 -5.18 -10.32
N GLU A 51 -18.83 -5.55 -11.52
CA GLU A 51 -18.31 -6.73 -12.20
C GLU A 51 -16.86 -6.48 -12.67
N PRO A 52 -15.98 -7.49 -12.54
CA PRO A 52 -14.60 -7.38 -13.00
C PRO A 52 -14.50 -7.39 -14.52
N ASN A 53 -13.39 -6.89 -15.04
CA ASN A 53 -13.04 -6.97 -16.46
C ASN A 53 -12.79 -8.42 -16.90
N SER A 54 -12.26 -9.23 -15.99
CA SER A 54 -11.82 -10.58 -16.26
C SER A 54 -11.86 -11.44 -14.98
N ILE A 55 -12.13 -12.73 -15.17
CA ILE A 55 -12.11 -13.74 -14.11
C ILE A 55 -11.29 -14.91 -14.64
N ASP A 56 -10.20 -15.25 -13.94
CA ASP A 56 -9.41 -16.44 -14.22
C ASP A 56 -9.38 -17.36 -13.01
N THR A 57 -9.30 -18.67 -13.25
CA THR A 57 -9.14 -19.67 -12.18
C THR A 57 -8.08 -20.67 -12.60
N TRP A 58 -7.04 -20.77 -11.79
CA TRP A 58 -5.89 -21.61 -12.08
C TRP A 58 -5.50 -22.46 -10.88
N SER A 59 -4.80 -23.56 -11.17
CA SER A 59 -4.33 -24.48 -10.13
C SER A 59 -2.99 -24.00 -9.57
N HIS A 60 -2.98 -23.70 -8.28
CA HIS A 60 -1.77 -23.35 -7.54
C HIS A 60 -1.24 -24.56 -6.77
N GLN A 61 -0.04 -25.02 -7.10
CA GLN A 61 0.64 -26.02 -6.30
C GLN A 61 1.36 -25.35 -5.12
N THR A 62 0.97 -25.71 -3.90
CA THR A 62 1.63 -25.27 -2.68
C THR A 62 2.98 -25.96 -2.54
N PRO A 63 4.12 -25.23 -2.60
CA PRO A 63 5.43 -25.89 -2.64
C PRO A 63 5.75 -26.74 -1.42
N SER A 64 5.26 -26.35 -0.23
CA SER A 64 5.55 -27.05 1.02
C SER A 64 4.80 -28.37 1.20
N THR A 65 3.63 -28.53 0.57
CA THR A 65 2.76 -29.70 0.73
C THR A 65 2.58 -30.50 -0.56
N GLY A 66 2.89 -29.90 -1.71
CA GLY A 66 2.61 -30.45 -3.04
C GLY A 66 1.12 -30.44 -3.42
N ALA A 67 0.24 -29.93 -2.55
CA ALA A 67 -1.20 -29.87 -2.77
C ALA A 67 -1.54 -28.82 -3.85
N ASN A 68 -2.49 -29.16 -4.70
CA ASN A 68 -3.04 -28.26 -5.70
C ASN A 68 -4.32 -27.62 -5.15
N ASN A 69 -4.32 -26.31 -5.01
CA ASN A 69 -5.49 -25.54 -4.61
C ASN A 69 -5.96 -24.68 -5.79
N ALA A 70 -7.26 -24.43 -5.87
CA ALA A 70 -7.77 -23.46 -6.83
C ALA A 70 -7.43 -22.04 -6.34
N LEU A 71 -6.97 -21.18 -7.25
CA LEU A 71 -6.88 -19.74 -7.05
C LEU A 71 -7.74 -19.06 -8.10
N THR A 72 -8.60 -18.14 -7.67
CA THR A 72 -9.39 -17.31 -8.58
C THR A 72 -8.85 -15.88 -8.55
N THR A 73 -8.66 -15.28 -9.72
CA THR A 73 -8.28 -13.87 -9.86
C THR A 73 -9.45 -13.10 -10.47
N LEU A 74 -9.84 -11.98 -9.84
CA LEU A 74 -10.71 -10.97 -10.45
C LEU A 74 -9.88 -9.75 -10.85
N ASP A 75 -9.99 -9.34 -12.10
CA ASP A 75 -9.24 -8.22 -12.67
C ASP A 75 -10.11 -6.97 -12.76
N TYR A 76 -9.59 -5.84 -12.30
CA TYR A 76 -10.27 -4.55 -12.30
C TYR A 76 -9.38 -3.44 -12.88
N ASP A 77 -10.01 -2.53 -13.61
CA ASP A 77 -9.44 -1.23 -13.99
C ASP A 77 -10.24 -0.12 -13.30
N TRP A 78 -9.55 0.83 -12.70
CA TRP A 78 -10.16 1.92 -11.92
C TRP A 78 -9.20 3.08 -11.75
N ASP A 79 -9.67 4.32 -11.91
CA ASP A 79 -8.89 5.54 -11.68
C ASP A 79 -7.44 5.49 -12.23
N GLY A 80 -7.27 4.82 -13.37
CA GLY A 80 -5.99 4.65 -14.05
C GLY A 80 -5.12 3.48 -13.57
N TYR A 81 -5.50 2.75 -12.52
CA TYR A 81 -4.81 1.55 -12.05
C TYR A 81 -5.40 0.28 -12.66
N TYR A 82 -4.56 -0.74 -12.81
CA TYR A 82 -4.97 -2.13 -13.00
C TYR A 82 -4.78 -2.87 -11.68
N SER A 83 -5.71 -3.75 -11.32
CA SER A 83 -5.63 -4.50 -10.06
C SER A 83 -6.13 -5.93 -10.18
N GLU A 84 -5.42 -6.83 -9.51
CA GLU A 84 -5.77 -8.24 -9.41
C GLU A 84 -6.18 -8.58 -7.98
N PHE A 85 -7.37 -9.17 -7.81
CA PHE A 85 -7.91 -9.63 -6.53
C PHE A 85 -7.85 -11.16 -6.49
N HIS A 86 -6.99 -11.70 -5.64
CA HIS A 86 -6.67 -13.13 -5.59
C HIS A 86 -7.42 -13.81 -4.45
N PHE A 87 -8.22 -14.82 -4.78
CA PHE A 87 -9.04 -15.59 -3.85
C PHE A 87 -8.52 -17.01 -3.71
N ASP A 88 -8.56 -17.55 -2.49
CA ASP A 88 -8.29 -18.96 -2.24
C ASP A 88 -9.49 -19.88 -2.55
N ASP A 89 -9.30 -21.18 -2.38
CA ASP A 89 -10.31 -22.23 -2.64
C ASP A 89 -11.52 -22.18 -1.69
N LYS A 90 -11.48 -21.31 -0.67
CA LYS A 90 -12.56 -21.03 0.28
C LYS A 90 -13.24 -19.69 -0.01
N ASP A 91 -12.96 -19.11 -1.17
CA ASP A 91 -13.50 -17.81 -1.60
C ASP A 91 -13.11 -16.69 -0.62
N ARG A 92 -11.89 -16.72 -0.07
CA ARG A 92 -11.34 -15.64 0.76
C ARG A 92 -10.35 -14.83 -0.06
N LEU A 93 -10.50 -13.51 -0.08
CA LEU A 93 -9.53 -12.62 -0.68
C LEU A 93 -8.25 -12.64 0.15
N ILE A 94 -7.18 -13.15 -0.44
CA ILE A 94 -5.88 -13.36 0.23
C ILE A 94 -4.82 -12.36 -0.22
N ARG A 95 -4.99 -11.75 -1.39
CA ARG A 95 -4.06 -10.74 -1.91
C ARG A 95 -4.73 -9.79 -2.91
N ILE A 96 -4.28 -8.54 -2.91
CA ILE A 96 -4.52 -7.57 -3.96
C ILE A 96 -3.15 -7.17 -4.55
N ASN A 97 -3.01 -7.22 -5.87
CA ASN A 97 -1.91 -6.58 -6.58
C ASN A 97 -2.45 -5.32 -7.26
N ILE A 98 -1.83 -4.17 -7.01
CA ILE A 98 -2.21 -2.89 -7.63
C ILE A 98 -1.02 -2.43 -8.47
N TYR A 99 -1.25 -2.27 -9.76
CA TYR A 99 -0.24 -1.87 -10.72
C TYR A 99 -0.44 -0.41 -11.08
N SER A 100 0.63 0.37 -11.04
CA SER A 100 0.62 1.70 -11.65
C SER A 100 0.49 1.57 -13.16
N SER A 101 -0.07 2.59 -13.81
CA SER A 101 0.00 2.71 -15.26
C SER A 101 0.81 3.94 -15.66
N ASP A 102 1.11 4.09 -16.95
CA ASP A 102 1.87 5.21 -17.51
C ASP A 102 1.10 6.55 -17.48
N ASN A 103 -0.03 6.64 -16.76
CA ASN A 103 -0.77 7.88 -16.60
C ASN A 103 -0.50 8.53 -15.23
N GLU A 104 -0.44 9.87 -15.23
CA GLU A 104 -0.11 10.71 -14.07
C GLU A 104 -1.07 10.55 -12.88
N ASN A 105 -2.27 10.02 -13.09
CA ASN A 105 -3.27 9.78 -12.05
C ASN A 105 -3.10 8.41 -11.37
N SER A 106 -2.22 7.57 -11.91
CA SER A 106 -2.02 6.18 -11.49
C SER A 106 -0.60 5.86 -11.01
N GLU A 107 0.13 6.89 -10.58
CA GLU A 107 1.50 6.75 -10.11
C GLU A 107 1.58 6.64 -8.58
N PHE A 108 2.21 5.58 -8.09
CA PHE A 108 2.66 5.53 -6.70
C PHE A 108 3.96 6.30 -6.54
N LYS A 109 3.85 7.61 -6.31
CA LYS A 109 5.00 8.49 -6.08
C LYS A 109 5.88 7.93 -4.96
N LYS A 110 7.19 7.95 -5.18
CA LYS A 110 8.16 7.59 -4.14
C LYS A 110 7.96 8.46 -2.91
N THR A 111 7.81 7.81 -1.77
CA THR A 111 7.46 8.46 -0.51
C THR A 111 8.19 7.77 0.66
N THR A 112 7.63 7.78 1.86
CA THR A 112 8.05 6.86 2.94
C THR A 112 7.10 5.67 3.01
N PHE A 113 7.52 4.57 3.63
CA PHE A 113 6.64 3.42 3.80
C PHE A 113 5.35 3.78 4.58
N GLU A 114 5.44 4.64 5.59
CA GLU A 114 4.28 5.10 6.35
C GLU A 114 3.29 5.89 5.49
N ASN A 115 3.79 6.73 4.58
CA ASN A 115 2.93 7.48 3.67
C ASN A 115 2.32 6.56 2.59
N LEU A 116 3.05 5.53 2.15
CA LEU A 116 2.49 4.48 1.30
C LEU A 116 1.32 3.77 1.98
N LEU A 117 1.45 3.43 3.26
CA LEU A 117 0.36 2.83 4.04
C LEU A 117 -0.85 3.75 4.13
N LYS A 118 -0.65 5.06 4.32
CA LYS A 118 -1.75 6.04 4.32
C LYS A 118 -2.49 6.10 2.98
N GLN A 119 -1.77 6.06 1.86
CA GLN A 119 -2.38 6.01 0.52
C GLN A 119 -3.29 4.78 0.32
N LEU A 120 -3.01 3.71 1.07
CA LEU A 120 -3.78 2.45 1.06
C LEU A 120 -4.80 2.37 2.21
N HIS A 121 -4.98 3.44 2.98
CA HIS A 121 -5.78 3.49 4.20
C HIS A 121 -5.44 2.39 5.23
N ILE A 122 -4.17 2.00 5.32
CA ILE A 122 -3.73 0.96 6.26
C ILE A 122 -3.32 1.58 7.59
N THR A 123 -3.88 1.07 8.69
CA THR A 123 -3.46 1.46 10.04
C THR A 123 -2.39 0.51 10.55
N THR A 124 -1.19 1.02 10.79
CA THR A 124 -0.05 0.19 11.22
C THR A 124 -0.28 -0.45 12.59
N GLY A 125 -0.06 -1.76 12.69
CA GLY A 125 -0.08 -2.53 13.92
C GLY A 125 1.22 -2.43 14.73
N LYS A 126 1.16 -2.80 16.00
CA LYS A 126 2.30 -2.72 16.94
C LYS A 126 3.49 -3.61 16.58
N ASN A 127 3.25 -4.66 15.78
CA ASN A 127 4.23 -5.70 15.48
C ASN A 127 4.78 -5.62 14.04
N LEU A 128 4.62 -4.46 13.39
CA LEU A 128 5.15 -4.19 12.06
C LEU A 128 6.62 -4.62 11.98
N THR A 129 6.95 -5.41 10.98
CA THR A 129 8.30 -5.94 10.79
C THR A 129 8.81 -5.65 9.40
N LYS A 130 9.93 -4.94 9.31
CA LYS A 130 10.68 -4.74 8.06
C LYS A 130 11.37 -6.05 7.67
N VAL A 131 11.00 -6.61 6.53
CA VAL A 131 11.64 -7.82 5.95
C VAL A 131 12.72 -7.41 4.95
N ALA A 132 12.43 -6.45 4.08
CA ALA A 132 13.39 -5.91 3.12
C ALA A 132 13.13 -4.42 2.84
N ASP A 133 14.21 -3.68 2.65
CA ASP A 133 14.19 -2.29 2.21
C ASP A 133 15.47 -2.02 1.42
N THR A 134 15.37 -2.02 0.10
CA THR A 134 16.52 -1.85 -0.81
C THR A 134 16.59 -0.44 -1.41
N GLY A 135 15.70 0.46 -0.97
CA GLY A 135 15.49 1.78 -1.59
C GLY A 135 14.72 1.75 -2.92
N VAL A 136 14.59 0.57 -3.55
CA VAL A 136 13.76 0.32 -4.75
C VAL A 136 12.70 -0.76 -4.53
N ALA A 137 12.74 -1.48 -3.41
CA ALA A 137 11.69 -2.43 -3.05
C ALA A 137 11.57 -2.47 -1.53
N TRP A 138 10.33 -2.49 -1.06
CA TRP A 138 9.98 -2.52 0.36
C TRP A 138 9.09 -3.71 0.63
N ARG A 139 9.42 -4.49 1.65
CA ARG A 139 8.62 -5.61 2.10
C ARG A 139 8.50 -5.58 3.61
N TYR A 140 7.28 -5.48 4.09
CA TYR A 140 6.97 -5.49 5.51
C TYR A 140 5.88 -6.51 5.80
N GLU A 141 6.02 -7.19 6.93
CA GLU A 141 5.09 -8.18 7.44
C GLU A 141 4.46 -7.71 8.76
N ARG A 142 3.35 -8.36 9.14
CA ARG A 142 2.55 -8.02 10.32
C ARG A 142 2.15 -6.54 10.31
N VAL A 143 1.73 -6.08 9.13
CA VAL A 143 1.50 -4.66 8.85
C VAL A 143 0.36 -4.12 9.71
N SER A 144 -0.74 -4.86 9.84
CA SER A 144 -1.83 -4.59 10.76
C SER A 144 -2.51 -5.89 11.23
N GLU A 145 -3.60 -5.79 12.00
CA GLU A 145 -4.42 -6.98 12.33
C GLU A 145 -5.16 -7.54 11.12
N LYS A 146 -5.33 -6.73 10.07
CA LYS A 146 -6.04 -7.07 8.83
C LYS A 146 -5.09 -7.34 7.66
N VAL A 147 -3.89 -6.75 7.68
CA VAL A 147 -2.92 -6.85 6.60
C VAL A 147 -1.67 -7.57 7.08
N ASP A 148 -1.45 -8.76 6.53
CA ASP A 148 -0.30 -9.60 6.84
C ASP A 148 0.98 -9.06 6.21
N GLU A 149 0.93 -8.57 4.97
CA GLU A 149 2.11 -8.11 4.23
C GLU A 149 1.79 -6.96 3.27
N VAL A 150 2.72 -6.01 3.17
CA VAL A 150 2.80 -5.06 2.05
C VAL A 150 4.16 -5.22 1.38
N TRP A 151 4.15 -5.47 0.07
CA TRP A 151 5.34 -5.53 -0.77
C TRP A 151 5.22 -4.54 -1.93
N ALA A 152 5.96 -3.44 -1.85
CA ALA A 152 6.06 -2.42 -2.88
C ALA A 152 7.33 -2.64 -3.72
N ILE A 153 7.19 -2.66 -5.04
CA ILE A 153 8.28 -2.89 -5.99
C ILE A 153 8.41 -1.64 -6.86
N GLY A 154 9.58 -1.03 -6.79
CA GLY A 154 9.93 0.21 -7.46
C GLY A 154 9.95 0.06 -8.98
N ASN A 155 9.73 1.18 -9.65
CA ASN A 155 9.84 1.25 -11.10
C ASN A 155 11.30 1.33 -11.58
N THR A 156 11.49 1.24 -12.89
CA THR A 156 12.83 1.23 -13.52
C THR A 156 13.65 2.50 -13.27
N ASN A 157 12.98 3.65 -13.06
CA ASN A 157 13.63 4.94 -12.80
C ASN A 157 13.78 5.28 -11.32
N ASN A 158 13.24 4.44 -10.42
CA ASN A 158 13.29 4.56 -8.97
C ASN A 158 12.69 5.88 -8.42
N ASP A 159 11.69 6.42 -9.10
CA ASP A 159 10.90 7.60 -8.72
C ASP A 159 9.48 7.24 -8.25
N GLY A 160 9.09 5.96 -8.32
CA GLY A 160 7.83 5.44 -7.80
C GLY A 160 7.81 3.93 -7.67
N PHE A 161 6.61 3.36 -7.55
CA PHE A 161 6.36 1.91 -7.51
C PHE A 161 5.55 1.45 -8.71
N ASP A 162 6.04 0.41 -9.40
CA ASP A 162 5.30 -0.26 -10.50
C ASP A 162 4.14 -1.10 -9.95
N VAL A 163 4.36 -1.72 -8.80
CA VAL A 163 3.37 -2.60 -8.18
C VAL A 163 3.43 -2.55 -6.66
N ILE A 164 2.25 -2.52 -6.05
CA ILE A 164 2.05 -2.75 -4.63
C ILE A 164 1.24 -4.02 -4.46
N LYS A 165 1.77 -4.96 -3.66
CA LYS A 165 1.10 -6.19 -3.29
C LYS A 165 0.70 -6.12 -1.83
N VAL A 166 -0.60 -6.27 -1.56
CA VAL A 166 -1.16 -6.30 -0.21
C VAL A 166 -1.68 -7.71 0.05
N SER A 167 -1.10 -8.42 1.01
CA SER A 167 -1.56 -9.77 1.38
C SER A 167 -2.32 -9.72 2.71
N PHE A 168 -3.48 -10.37 2.75
CA PHE A 168 -4.30 -10.55 3.96
C PHE A 168 -4.03 -11.90 4.64
N ASP A 169 -3.50 -12.87 3.89
CA ASP A 169 -2.97 -14.14 4.41
C ASP A 169 -1.74 -14.51 3.58
N VAL A 170 -0.54 -14.41 4.16
CA VAL A 170 0.71 -14.80 3.45
C VAL A 170 0.86 -16.31 3.29
N ARG A 171 0.03 -17.11 3.96
CA ARG A 171 0.12 -18.58 3.97
C ARG A 171 -1.29 -19.21 3.92
N PRO A 172 -2.05 -18.97 2.83
CA PRO A 172 -3.46 -19.34 2.72
C PRO A 172 -3.69 -20.84 2.55
N PHE A 173 -2.66 -21.59 2.14
CA PHE A 173 -2.73 -23.00 1.76
C PHE A 173 -1.92 -23.95 2.66
N LYS A 174 -1.78 -23.59 3.94
CA LYS A 174 -1.02 -24.38 4.91
C LYS A 174 -1.66 -25.72 5.26
#